data_AF-M6VBK5-F1
#
_entry.id   AF-M6VBK5-F1
#
_cell.length_a   1.000
_cell.length_b   1.000
_cell.length_c   1.000
_cell.angle_alpha   90.00
_cell.angle_beta   90.00
_cell.angle_gamma   90.00
#
_symmetry.space_group_name_H-M   'P 1'
#
loop_
_entity.id
_entity.type
_entity.pdbx_description
1 polymer ?
#
loop_
_entity_poly.entity_id
_entity_poly.type
_entity_poly.pdbx_seq_one_letter_code
_entity_poly.pdbx_strand_id
1 'polypeptide(L)' 'MNQEQFLHHPEVLHLRAILVESLYFQKLTHSLFDDILMNVDKIYKDRDRLIEFIKKEQLLGDYERFLQLKELEE' A
#
# COMPACT_ATOMS: atom_id res chain seq x y z
N MET A 1 -7.53 8.64 21.42
CA MET A 1 -7.22 7.46 20.58
C MET A 1 -7.74 7.75 19.19
N ASN A 2 -6.85 8.09 18.25
CA ASN A 2 -7.24 8.15 16.84
C ASN A 2 -7.46 6.71 16.39
N GLN A 3 -8.71 6.26 16.37
CA GLN A 3 -9.06 5.06 15.62
C GLN A 3 -8.79 5.43 14.16
N GLU A 4 -7.68 4.96 13.60
CA GLU A 4 -7.44 5.05 12.16
C GLU A 4 -8.69 4.49 11.49
N GLN A 5 -9.41 5.35 10.77
CA GLN A 5 -10.60 4.92 10.03
C GLN A 5 -10.17 3.78 9.11
N PHE A 6 -10.92 2.69 9.18
CA PHE A 6 -10.78 1.53 8.32
C PHE A 6 -10.87 1.98 6.86
N LEU A 7 -9.73 2.25 6.25
CA LEU A 7 -9.60 2.61 4.84
C LEU A 7 -9.15 1.37 4.13
N HIS A 8 -10.10 0.62 3.57
CA HIS A 8 -9.82 -0.67 2.95
C HIS A 8 -9.04 -0.50 1.63
N HIS A 9 -7.80 -0.96 1.60
CA HIS A 9 -6.97 -1.02 0.41
C HIS A 9 -7.66 -1.89 -0.66
N PRO A 10 -7.71 -1.47 -1.95
CA PRO A 10 -8.43 -2.21 -3.00
C PRO A 10 -8.03 -3.68 -3.12
N GLU A 11 -6.73 -3.99 -3.10
CA GLU A 11 -6.23 -5.37 -3.14
C GLU A 11 -6.64 -6.19 -1.91
N VAL A 12 -6.73 -5.54 -0.74
CA VAL A 12 -7.15 -6.22 0.50
C VAL A 12 -8.66 -6.45 0.51
N LEU A 13 -9.46 -5.59 -0.13
CA LEU A 13 -10.87 -5.85 -0.38
C LEU A 13 -11.06 -7.06 -1.31
N HIS A 14 -10.23 -7.18 -2.35
CA HIS A 14 -10.28 -8.33 -3.25
C HIS A 14 -9.93 -9.63 -2.51
N LEU A 15 -8.86 -9.62 -1.70
CA LEU A 15 -8.50 -10.73 -0.83
C LEU A 15 -9.63 -11.07 0.16
N ARG A 16 -10.25 -10.07 0.76
CA ARG A 16 -11.39 -10.25 1.67
C ARG A 16 -12.55 -10.96 0.97
N ALA A 17 -12.91 -10.57 -0.25
CA ALA A 17 -14.01 -11.21 -0.98
C ALA A 17 -13.76 -12.72 -1.19
N ILE A 18 -12.55 -13.08 -1.65
CA ILE A 18 -12.16 -14.49 -1.87
C ILE A 18 -12.14 -15.28 -0.54
N LEU A 19 -11.59 -14.67 0.51
CA LEU A 19 -11.44 -15.35 1.79
C LEU A 19 -12.74 -15.42 2.59
N VAL A 20 -13.69 -14.49 2.41
CA VAL A 20 -15.04 -14.56 3.01
C VAL A 20 -15.83 -15.75 2.45
N GLU A 21 -15.70 -16.05 1.17
CA GLU A 21 -16.27 -17.28 0.60
C GLU A 21 -15.65 -18.53 1.26
N SER A 22 -14.37 -18.46 1.62
CA SER A 22 -13.65 -19.56 2.31
C SER A 22 -13.99 -19.65 3.81
N LEU A 23 -14.26 -18.52 4.48
CA LEU A 23 -14.71 -18.44 5.87
C LEU A 23 -16.01 -19.19 6.10
N TYR A 24 -16.91 -19.17 5.12
CA TYR A 24 -18.16 -19.92 5.17
C TYR A 24 -17.94 -21.42 5.39
N PHE A 25 -16.75 -21.94 5.04
CA PHE A 25 -16.38 -23.35 5.16
C PHE A 25 -15.51 -23.69 6.40
N GLN A 26 -15.10 -22.74 7.26
CA GLN A 26 -14.25 -23.02 8.43
C GLN A 26 -14.48 -22.16 9.70
N LYS A 27 -14.04 -22.72 10.85
CA LYS A 27 -14.15 -22.29 12.26
C LYS A 27 -13.46 -20.95 12.65
N LEU A 28 -13.17 -20.05 11.72
CA LEU A 28 -12.55 -18.75 12.06
C LEU A 28 -13.61 -17.79 12.59
N THR A 29 -13.35 -17.14 13.71
CA THR A 29 -14.23 -16.10 14.23
C THR A 29 -14.10 -14.84 13.37
N HIS A 30 -15.21 -14.12 13.17
CA HIS A 30 -15.22 -12.86 12.44
C HIS A 30 -14.16 -11.86 12.95
N SER A 31 -13.95 -11.80 14.27
CA SER A 31 -12.96 -10.92 14.89
C SER A 31 -11.52 -11.24 14.46
N LEU A 32 -11.13 -12.51 14.50
CA LEU A 32 -9.77 -12.92 14.12
C LEU A 32 -9.53 -12.68 12.62
N PHE A 33 -10.56 -12.87 11.81
CA PHE A 33 -10.51 -12.58 10.38
C PHE A 33 -10.31 -11.09 10.09
N ASP A 34 -11.07 -10.23 10.75
CA ASP A 34 -10.94 -8.78 10.60
C ASP A 34 -9.56 -8.30 11.10
N ASP A 35 -9.04 -8.85 12.20
CA ASP A 35 -7.70 -8.55 12.71
C ASP A 35 -6.60 -8.91 11.71
N ILE A 36 -6.70 -10.08 11.06
CA ILE A 36 -5.74 -10.49 10.02
C ILE A 36 -5.79 -9.50 8.85
N LEU A 37 -6.98 -9.17 8.36
CA LEU A 37 -7.14 -8.26 7.23
C LEU A 37 -6.70 -6.84 7.54
N MET A 38 -6.88 -6.34 8.77
CA MET A 38 -6.32 -5.05 9.20
C MET A 38 -4.79 -5.03 9.11
N ASN A 39 -4.13 -6.10 9.55
CA ASN A 39 -2.68 -6.18 9.48
C ASN A 39 -2.19 -6.22 8.03
N VAL A 40 -2.88 -6.97 7.15
CA VAL A 40 -2.56 -6.98 5.72
C VAL A 40 -2.79 -5.60 5.09
N ASP A 41 -3.90 -4.94 5.41
CA ASP A 41 -4.21 -3.57 4.95
C ASP A 41 -3.11 -2.56 5.28
N LYS A 42 -2.58 -2.63 6.51
CA LYS A 42 -1.46 -1.78 6.94
C LYS A 42 -0.20 -2.01 6.10
N ILE A 43 0.15 -3.27 5.84
CA ILE A 43 1.33 -3.61 5.04
C ILE A 43 1.22 -3.07 3.61
N TYR A 44 0.04 -3.18 2.99
CA TYR A 44 -0.19 -2.65 1.65
C TYR A 44 -0.06 -1.12 1.60
N LYS A 45 -0.57 -0.40 2.60
CA LYS A 45 -0.40 1.05 2.72
C LYS A 45 1.07 1.46 2.86
N ASP A 46 1.82 0.76 3.70
CA ASP A 46 3.24 1.06 3.91
C ASP A 46 4.05 0.79 2.62
N ARG A 47 3.73 -0.28 1.89
CA ARG A 47 4.27 -0.56 0.55
C ARG A 47 4.00 0.59 -0.41
N ASP A 48 2.75 1.06 -0.50
CA ASP A 48 2.37 2.10 -1.44
C ASP A 48 3.06 3.44 -1.15
N ARG A 49 3.20 3.79 0.13
CA ARG A 49 4.02 4.94 0.56
C ARG A 49 5.47 4.81 0.13
N LEU A 50 6.07 3.63 0.28
CA LEU A 50 7.45 3.38 -0.14
C LEU A 50 7.59 3.46 -1.67
N ILE A 51 6.64 2.93 -2.43
CA ILE A 51 6.63 3.05 -3.90
C ILE A 51 6.52 4.52 -4.32
N GLU A 52 5.66 5.30 -3.68
CA GLU A 52 5.53 6.73 -3.95
C GLU A 52 6.83 7.49 -3.63
N PHE A 53 7.47 7.15 -2.51
CA PHE A 53 8.77 7.70 -2.15
C PHE A 53 9.84 7.42 -3.22
N ILE A 54 9.98 6.16 -3.64
CA ILE A 54 10.95 5.77 -4.68
C ILE A 54 10.68 6.51 -6.00
N LYS A 55 9.42 6.65 -6.40
CA LYS A 55 9.05 7.39 -7.62
C LYS A 55 9.45 8.87 -7.53
N LYS A 56 9.25 9.52 -6.38
CA LYS A 56 9.64 10.91 -6.16
C LYS A 56 11.15 11.10 -6.22
N GLU A 57 11.90 10.20 -5.57
CA GLU A 57 13.37 10.21 -5.62
C GLU A 57 13.89 10.04 -7.05
N GLN A 58 13.32 9.12 -7.82
CA GLN A 58 13.69 8.93 -9.23
C GLN A 58 13.45 10.21 -10.06
N LEU A 59 12.28 10.83 -9.92
CA LEU A 59 11.96 12.07 -10.62
C LEU A 59 12.90 13.22 -10.24
N LEU A 60 13.32 13.27 -8.97
CA LEU A 60 14.26 14.29 -8.49
C LEU A 60 15.66 14.07 -9.08
N GLY A 61 16.15 12.84 -9.09
CA GLY A 61 17.41 12.49 -9.73
C GLY A 61 17.40 12.74 -11.25
N ASP A 62 16.28 12.46 -11.93
CA ASP A 62 16.10 12.76 -13.35
C ASP A 62 16.16 14.28 -13.61
N TYR A 63 15.58 15.08 -12.71
CA TYR A 63 15.62 16.55 -12.78
C TYR A 63 17.03 17.11 -12.54
N GLU A 64 17.76 16.61 -11.54
CA GLU A 64 19.16 17.02 -11.30
C GLU A 64 20.05 16.70 -12.51
N ARG A 65 19.86 15.52 -13.12
CA ARG A 65 20.57 15.14 -14.33
C ARG A 65 20.25 16.05 -15.51
N PHE A 66 18.99 16.46 -15.67
CA PHE A 66 18.57 17.41 -16.68
C PHE A 66 19.27 18.77 -16.52
N LEU A 67 19.38 19.28 -15.28
CA LEU A 67 20.09 20.53 -15.00
C LEU A 67 21.58 20.44 -15.36
N GLN A 68 22.25 19.36 -14.97
CA GLN A 68 23.68 19.15 -15.30
C GLN A 68 23.93 19.10 -16.81
N LEU A 69 23.05 18.47 -17.57
CA LEU A 69 23.17 18.43 -19.03
C LEU A 69 23.00 19.81 -19.64
N LYS A 70 22.06 20.60 -19.13
CA LYS A 70 21.82 21.96 -19.61
C LYS A 70 23.01 22.89 -19.31
N GLU A 71 23.64 22.77 -18.15
CA GLU A 71 24.84 23.54 -17.78
C GLU A 71 26.05 23.22 -18.66
N LEU A 72 26.13 22.00 -19.23
CA LEU A 72 27.22 21.60 -20.13
C LEU A 72 27.02 22.10 -21.57
N GLU A 73 25.81 22.52 -21.94
CA GLU A 73 25.46 23.05 -23.26
C GLU A 73 25.65 24.58 -23.38
N GLU A 74 25.83 25.28 -22.25
CA GLU A 74 26.16 26.72 -22.16
C GLU A 74 27.67 26.98 -22.09
#